data_AF-A0A8S0FSN1-F1
#
_entry.id   AF-A0A8S0FSN1-F1
#
_cell.length_a   1.000
_cell.length_b   1.000
_cell.length_c   1.000
_cell.angle_alpha   90.00
_cell.angle_beta   90.00
_cell.angle_gamma   90.00
#
_symmetry.space_group_name_H-M   'P 1'
#
loop_
_entity.id
_entity.type
_entity.pdbx_description
1 polymer ?
#
loop_
_entity_poly.entity_id
_entity_poly.type
_entity_poly.pdbx_seq_one_letter_code
_entity_poly.pdbx_strand_id
1 'polypeptide(L)'
;MTPWALENIATYQQYGSVEAALAAGKTFHIWAKPMLDSFIFLGGSGATLGLILAIFIASRRADYRQVAKLALPSGIFQINEPILFGLPIIMNPVMFIPFVLVQPILAAITLAAYYMGIIPPVTNIAPWTMPTGLVSLL
;
A
#
# COMPACT_ATOMS: atom_id res chain seq x y z
N MET A 1 0.48 5.20 15.35
CA MET A 1 1.06 6.06 14.28
C MET A 1 2.57 6.06 14.45
N THR A 2 3.35 5.88 13.37
CA THR A 2 4.82 5.94 13.44
C THR A 2 5.25 7.39 13.70
N PRO A 3 6.17 7.67 14.64
CA PRO A 3 6.66 9.04 14.91
C PRO A 3 7.10 9.80 13.65
N TRP A 4 7.71 9.09 12.71
CA TRP A 4 8.18 9.60 11.42
C TRP A 4 7.12 10.28 10.55
N ALA A 5 5.85 9.84 10.62
CA ALA A 5 4.79 10.50 9.85
C ALA A 5 4.51 11.91 10.40
N LEU A 6 4.52 12.06 11.73
CA LEU A 6 4.33 13.35 12.39
C LEU A 6 5.51 14.28 12.16
N GLU A 7 6.73 13.77 12.18
CA GLU A 7 7.95 14.54 11.89
C GLU A 7 7.96 15.08 10.45
N ASN A 8 7.54 14.27 9.48
CA ASN A 8 7.38 14.72 8.09
C ASN A 8 6.36 15.85 7.97
N ILE A 9 5.20 15.72 8.63
CA ILE A 9 4.14 16.73 8.60
C ILE A 9 4.60 18.01 9.28
N ALA A 10 5.27 17.92 10.44
CA ALA A 10 5.81 19.08 11.13
C ALA A 10 6.84 19.82 10.25
N THR A 11 7.70 19.07 9.56
CA THR A 11 8.65 19.64 8.59
C THR A 11 7.91 20.33 7.45
N TYR A 12 6.91 19.68 6.85
CA TYR A 12 6.11 20.27 5.79
C TYR A 12 5.39 21.55 6.23
N GLN A 13 4.76 21.54 7.41
CA GLN A 13 4.05 22.69 7.98
C GLN A 13 4.99 23.87 8.28
N GLN A 14 6.22 23.59 8.73
CA GLN A 14 7.21 24.62 9.02
C GLN A 14 7.69 25.36 7.76
N TYR A 15 7.90 24.63 6.66
CA TYR A 15 8.50 25.18 5.43
C TYR A 15 7.48 25.51 4.33
N GLY A 16 6.22 25.06 4.48
CA GLY A 16 5.12 25.35 3.56
C GLY A 16 5.11 24.53 2.27
N SER A 17 6.23 23.92 1.88
CA SER A 17 6.30 22.99 0.75
C SER A 17 7.42 21.95 0.93
N VAL A 18 7.37 20.86 0.16
CA VAL A 18 8.42 19.84 0.14
C VAL A 18 9.72 20.43 -0.44
N GLU A 19 9.61 21.21 -1.52
CA GLU A 19 10.74 21.82 -2.21
C GLU A 19 11.48 22.81 -1.30
N ALA A 20 10.74 23.63 -0.54
CA ALA A 20 11.30 24.57 0.42
C ALA A 20 12.03 23.85 1.57
N ALA A 21 11.46 22.75 2.07
CA ALA A 21 12.10 21.93 3.10
C ALA A 21 13.38 21.27 2.59
N LEU A 22 13.35 20.71 1.37
CA LEU A 22 14.53 20.12 0.72
C LEU A 22 15.62 21.17 0.46
N ALA A 23 15.25 22.36 -0.01
CA ALA A 23 16.18 23.48 -0.22
C ALA A 23 16.82 23.97 1.09
N ALA A 24 16.11 23.86 2.21
CA ALA A 24 16.63 24.13 3.55
C ALA A 24 17.44 22.96 4.15
N GLY A 25 17.74 21.92 3.37
CA GLY A 25 18.54 20.76 3.79
C GLY A 25 17.80 19.78 4.70
N LYS A 26 16.46 19.81 4.75
CA LYS A 26 15.66 18.84 5.49
C LYS A 26 15.41 17.60 4.67
N THR A 27 15.17 16.49 5.35
CA THR A 27 14.87 15.18 4.76
C THR A 27 13.56 14.66 5.31
N PHE A 28 12.87 13.84 4.53
CA PHE A 28 11.63 13.19 4.93
C PHE A 28 11.87 11.69 5.16
N HIS A 29 11.18 11.13 6.13
CA HIS A 29 11.23 9.71 6.44
C HIS A 29 10.30 8.94 5.48
N ILE A 30 10.90 8.08 4.65
CA ILE A 30 10.13 7.23 3.73
C ILE A 30 9.29 6.17 4.45
N TRP A 31 9.76 5.63 5.57
CA TRP A 31 9.10 4.54 6.31
C TRP A 31 7.93 5.00 7.20
N ALA A 32 7.31 6.14 6.86
CA ALA A 32 6.10 6.60 7.51
C ALA A 32 4.92 5.69 7.15
N LYS A 33 4.08 5.33 8.14
CA LYS A 33 2.93 4.42 7.91
C LYS A 33 2.06 4.76 6.68
N PRO A 34 1.69 6.01 6.40
CA PRO A 34 0.91 6.32 5.20
C PRO A 34 1.61 5.96 3.88
N MET A 35 2.95 5.96 3.84
CA MET A 35 3.72 5.51 2.67
C MET A 35 3.55 4.01 2.46
N LEU A 36 3.65 3.24 3.55
CA LEU A 36 3.46 1.79 3.52
C LEU A 36 2.03 1.43 3.06
N ASP A 37 1.03 2.11 3.62
CA ASP A 37 -0.38 1.90 3.26
C ASP A 37 -0.68 2.30 1.80
N SER A 38 0.05 3.28 1.25
CA SER A 38 -0.18 3.75 -0.12
C SER A 38 0.41 2.85 -1.19
N PHE A 39 1.59 2.28 -0.94
CA PHE A 39 2.39 1.63 -2.01
C PHE A 39 2.79 0.19 -1.71
N ILE A 40 2.78 -0.24 -0.45
CA ILE A 40 3.25 -1.57 -0.04
C ILE A 40 2.06 -2.47 0.31
N PHE A 41 1.10 -1.96 1.08
CA PHE A 41 -0.08 -2.71 1.54
C PHE A 41 -1.29 -2.53 0.60
N LEU A 42 -1.07 -2.71 -0.70
CA LEU A 42 -2.08 -2.49 -1.73
C LEU A 42 -3.26 -3.46 -1.59
N GLY A 43 -4.39 -2.95 -1.12
CA GLY A 43 -5.56 -3.78 -0.85
C GLY A 43 -5.47 -4.63 0.40
N GLY A 44 -4.60 -4.26 1.34
CA GLY A 44 -4.34 -4.95 2.60
C GLY A 44 -2.94 -5.58 2.65
N SER A 45 -2.74 -6.52 3.58
CA SER A 45 -1.51 -7.31 3.61
C SER A 45 -1.34 -8.16 2.35
N GLY A 46 -0.10 -8.28 1.88
CA GLY A 46 0.26 -9.12 0.73
C GLY A 46 -0.30 -8.67 -0.62
N ALA A 47 -0.55 -7.37 -0.81
CA ALA A 47 -0.97 -6.78 -2.08
C ALA A 47 -2.24 -7.44 -2.67
N THR A 48 -3.19 -7.80 -1.81
CA THR A 48 -4.35 -8.65 -2.14
C THR A 48 -5.29 -8.09 -3.19
N LEU A 49 -5.33 -6.77 -3.40
CA LEU A 49 -6.08 -6.21 -4.53
C LEU A 49 -5.47 -6.65 -5.88
N GLY A 50 -4.15 -6.75 -5.96
CA GLY A 50 -3.47 -7.29 -7.14
C GLY A 50 -3.84 -8.76 -7.40
N LEU A 51 -3.97 -9.57 -6.33
CA LEU A 51 -4.45 -10.96 -6.44
C LEU A 51 -5.91 -11.02 -6.93
N ILE A 52 -6.80 -10.19 -6.38
CA ILE A 52 -8.21 -10.11 -6.81
C ILE A 52 -8.30 -9.78 -8.30
N LEU A 53 -7.53 -8.79 -8.76
CA LEU A 53 -7.47 -8.42 -10.19
C LEU A 53 -6.90 -9.56 -11.03
N ALA A 54 -5.83 -10.22 -10.58
CA ALA A 54 -5.24 -11.36 -11.27
C ALA A 54 -6.23 -12.53 -11.42
N ILE A 55 -7.07 -12.78 -10.41
CA ILE A 55 -8.13 -13.81 -10.48
C ILE A 55 -9.15 -13.44 -11.57
N PHE A 56 -9.56 -12.17 -11.67
CA PHE A 56 -10.50 -11.77 -12.71
C PHE A 56 -9.93 -11.89 -14.13
N ILE A 57 -8.64 -11.61 -14.30
CA ILE A 57 -7.95 -11.67 -15.59
C ILE A 57 -7.61 -13.11 -16.01
N ALA A 58 -7.04 -13.91 -15.10
CA ALA A 58 -6.42 -15.18 -15.44
C ALA A 58 -7.20 -16.42 -14.98
N SER A 59 -8.00 -16.33 -13.91
CA SER A 59 -8.68 -17.50 -13.36
C SER A 59 -9.98 -17.82 -14.10
N ARG A 60 -10.13 -19.10 -14.49
CA ARG A 60 -11.37 -19.69 -15.05
C ARG A 60 -12.22 -20.40 -14.00
N ARG A 61 -11.72 -20.54 -12.77
CA ARG A 61 -12.37 -21.25 -11.66
C ARG A 61 -13.51 -20.42 -11.08
N ALA A 62 -14.73 -20.98 -11.08
CA ALA A 62 -15.93 -20.25 -10.65
C ALA A 62 -15.90 -19.88 -9.16
N ASP A 63 -15.43 -20.80 -8.31
CA ASP A 63 -15.25 -20.60 -6.88
C ASP A 63 -14.29 -19.43 -6.58
N TYR A 64 -13.13 -19.39 -7.23
CA TYR A 64 -12.16 -18.32 -7.03
C TYR A 64 -12.70 -16.96 -7.48
N ARG A 65 -13.40 -16.94 -8.62
CA ARG A 65 -14.03 -15.71 -9.13
C ARG A 65 -15.16 -15.22 -8.23
N GLN A 66 -15.93 -16.12 -7.61
CA GLN A 66 -16.97 -15.75 -6.64
C GLN A 66 -16.38 -15.10 -5.39
N VAL A 67 -15.34 -15.71 -4.81
CA VAL A 67 -14.63 -15.12 -3.65
C VAL A 67 -14.05 -13.75 -4.02
N ALA A 68 -13.38 -13.63 -5.16
CA ALA A 68 -12.82 -12.36 -5.63
C ALA A 68 -13.90 -11.27 -5.82
N LYS A 69 -15.09 -11.63 -6.34
CA LYS A 69 -16.22 -10.68 -6.47
C LYS A 69 -16.70 -10.17 -5.12
N LEU A 70 -16.79 -11.05 -4.12
CA LEU A 70 -17.23 -10.68 -2.77
C LEU A 70 -16.16 -9.87 -2.02
N ALA A 71 -14.89 -10.16 -2.26
CA ALA A 71 -13.77 -9.49 -1.59
C ALA A 71 -13.34 -8.17 -2.25
N LEU A 72 -13.73 -7.91 -3.51
CA LEU A 72 -13.34 -6.69 -4.22
C LEU A 72 -13.75 -5.39 -3.48
N PRO A 73 -15.00 -5.23 -3.00
CA PRO A 73 -15.41 -4.00 -2.33
C PRO A 73 -14.55 -3.70 -1.10
N SER A 74 -14.33 -4.68 -0.23
CA SER A 74 -13.47 -4.54 0.95
C SER A 74 -12.01 -4.31 0.58
N GLY A 75 -11.53 -5.02 -0.46
CA GLY A 75 -10.15 -4.92 -0.94
C GLY A 75 -9.80 -3.54 -1.51
N ILE A 76 -10.75 -2.82 -2.11
CA ILE A 76 -10.53 -1.43 -2.55
C ILE A 76 -10.14 -0.56 -1.35
N PHE A 77 -10.80 -0.76 -0.21
CA PHE A 77 -10.57 -0.06 1.06
C PHE A 77 -9.57 -0.79 1.97
N GLN A 78 -8.67 -1.58 1.37
CA GLN A 78 -7.55 -2.26 2.04
C GLN A 78 -7.92 -3.32 3.09
N ILE A 79 -9.18 -3.75 3.13
CA ILE A 79 -9.69 -4.80 4.01
C ILE A 79 -9.63 -6.14 3.27
N ASN A 80 -8.84 -7.09 3.75
CA ASN A 80 -8.47 -8.30 3.01
C ASN A 80 -8.86 -9.63 3.66
N GLU A 81 -9.50 -9.62 4.81
CA GLU A 81 -10.03 -10.82 5.47
C GLU A 81 -10.93 -11.66 4.55
N PRO A 82 -11.83 -11.06 3.73
CA PRO A 82 -12.67 -11.85 2.83
C PRO A 82 -11.87 -12.67 1.79
N ILE A 83 -10.73 -12.17 1.31
CA ILE A 83 -9.88 -12.92 0.35
C ILE A 83 -8.91 -13.87 1.05
N LEU A 84 -8.37 -13.50 2.23
CA LEU A 84 -7.44 -14.34 3.02
C LEU A 84 -8.09 -15.60 3.58
N PHE A 85 -9.37 -15.52 3.94
CA PHE A 85 -10.13 -16.65 4.46
C PHE A 85 -10.99 -17.31 3.39
N GLY A 86 -11.51 -16.54 2.42
CA GLY A 86 -12.32 -17.08 1.32
C GLY A 86 -11.50 -17.91 0.33
N LEU A 87 -10.26 -17.50 0.05
CA LEU A 87 -9.24 -18.39 -0.47
C LEU A 87 -8.36 -18.72 0.73
N PRO A 88 -8.11 -19.98 1.10
CA PRO A 88 -7.33 -20.31 2.29
C PRO A 88 -5.84 -19.99 2.07
N ILE A 89 -5.48 -18.71 1.92
CA ILE A 89 -4.15 -18.21 1.55
C ILE A 89 -3.15 -18.62 2.62
N ILE A 90 -3.51 -18.46 3.89
CA ILE A 90 -2.65 -18.78 5.03
C ILE A 90 -2.36 -20.29 5.10
N MET A 91 -3.34 -21.13 4.74
CA MET A 91 -3.21 -22.59 4.83
C MET A 91 -2.68 -23.24 3.55
N ASN A 92 -2.51 -22.48 2.45
CA ASN A 92 -2.01 -22.99 1.18
C ASN A 92 -0.62 -22.40 0.88
N PRO A 93 0.46 -23.19 1.02
CA PRO A 93 1.83 -22.73 0.76
C PRO A 93 2.02 -22.09 -0.62
N VAL A 94 1.32 -22.56 -1.65
CA VAL A 94 1.41 -22.04 -3.03
C VAL A 94 0.92 -20.59 -3.10
N MET A 95 -0.08 -20.21 -2.31
CA MET A 95 -0.58 -18.84 -2.22
C MET A 95 0.15 -18.04 -1.13
N PHE A 96 0.55 -18.68 -0.05
CA PHE A 96 1.23 -18.05 1.08
C PHE A 96 2.60 -17.49 0.68
N ILE A 97 3.41 -18.25 -0.06
CA ILE A 97 4.75 -17.82 -0.50
C ILE A 97 4.70 -16.48 -1.27
N PRO A 98 3.92 -16.34 -2.37
CA PRO A 98 3.84 -15.07 -3.08
C PRO A 98 3.22 -13.95 -2.23
N PHE A 99 2.25 -14.27 -1.36
CA PHE A 99 1.64 -13.31 -0.44
C PHE A 99 2.66 -12.66 0.52
N VAL A 100 3.64 -13.43 1.01
CA VAL A 100 4.73 -12.90 1.85
C VAL A 100 5.76 -12.15 1.00
N LEU A 101 6.18 -12.71 -0.12
CA LEU A 101 7.28 -12.17 -0.94
C LEU A 101 6.94 -10.89 -1.69
N VAL A 102 5.67 -10.63 -1.99
CA VAL A 102 5.28 -9.41 -2.73
C VAL A 102 5.57 -8.13 -1.96
N GLN A 103 5.52 -8.16 -0.62
CA GLN A 103 5.72 -6.99 0.22
C GLN A 103 7.15 -6.41 0.15
N PRO A 104 8.23 -7.19 0.33
CA PRO A 104 9.58 -6.68 0.13
C PRO A 104 9.85 -6.24 -1.31
N ILE A 105 9.20 -6.87 -2.31
CA ILE A 105 9.31 -6.46 -3.70
C ILE A 105 8.68 -5.07 -3.90
N LEU A 106 7.46 -4.86 -3.41
CA LEU A 106 6.81 -3.55 -3.47
C LEU A 106 7.61 -2.50 -2.70
N ALA A 107 8.14 -2.84 -1.52
CA ALA A 107 8.98 -1.94 -0.74
C ALA A 107 10.23 -1.48 -1.52
N ALA A 108 10.90 -2.40 -2.23
CA ALA A 108 12.04 -2.07 -3.07
C ALA A 108 11.65 -1.16 -4.25
N ILE A 109 10.50 -1.42 -4.89
CA ILE A 109 9.96 -0.59 -5.97
C ILE A 109 9.61 0.82 -5.45
N THR A 110 8.92 0.92 -4.31
CA THR A 110 8.58 2.19 -3.68
C THR A 110 9.82 2.99 -3.33
N LEU A 111 10.86 2.34 -2.79
CA LEU A 111 12.12 2.99 -2.46
C LEU A 111 12.80 3.56 -3.71
N ALA A 112 12.88 2.77 -4.79
CA ALA A 112 13.45 3.22 -6.05
C ALA A 112 12.64 4.40 -6.65
N ALA A 113 11.31 4.29 -6.69
CA ALA A 113 10.44 5.33 -7.21
C ALA A 113 10.50 6.62 -6.39
N TYR A 114 10.65 6.52 -5.05
CA TYR A 114 10.85 7.67 -4.17
C TYR A 114 12.15 8.41 -4.47
N TYR A 115 13.28 7.69 -4.57
CA TYR A 115 14.58 8.32 -4.86
C TYR A 115 14.71 8.83 -6.31
N MET A 116 13.93 8.27 -7.25
CA MET A 116 13.81 8.80 -8.60
C MET A 116 12.91 10.06 -8.67
N GLY A 117 12.29 10.48 -7.57
CA GLY A 117 11.40 11.64 -7.52
C GLY A 117 10.01 11.40 -8.14
N ILE A 118 9.63 10.14 -8.37
CA ILE A 118 8.32 9.76 -8.93
C ILE A 118 7.24 9.86 -7.85
N ILE A 119 7.57 9.51 -6.61
CA ILE A 119 6.66 9.51 -5.46
C ILE A 119 7.09 10.63 -4.50
N PRO A 120 6.20 11.58 -4.15
CA PRO A 120 6.51 12.62 -3.18
C PRO A 120 6.59 12.06 -1.75
N PRO A 121 7.27 12.74 -0.82
CA PRO A 121 7.20 12.38 0.60
C PRO A 121 5.80 12.55 1.16
N VAL A 122 5.48 11.76 2.18
CA VAL A 122 4.20 11.88 2.91
C VAL A 122 4.20 13.18 3.71
N THR A 123 3.23 14.05 3.45
CA THR A 123 3.07 15.35 4.11
C THR A 123 1.72 15.49 4.83
N ASN A 124 0.90 14.44 4.80
CA ASN A 124 -0.42 14.39 5.42
C ASN A 124 -0.66 13.03 6.11
N ILE A 125 -1.82 12.90 6.75
CA ILE A 125 -2.30 11.61 7.28
C ILE A 125 -3.68 11.36 6.69
N ALA A 126 -3.76 10.34 5.83
CA ALA A 126 -5.03 9.77 5.42
C ALA A 126 -5.29 8.45 6.18
N PRO A 127 -6.57 8.08 6.40
CA PRO A 127 -6.93 6.77 6.92
C PRO A 127 -6.41 5.65 6.00
N TRP A 128 -5.90 4.57 6.60
CA TRP A 128 -5.42 3.40 5.85
C TRP A 128 -6.53 2.68 5.06
N THR A 129 -7.80 2.92 5.39
CA THR A 129 -8.95 2.39 4.63
C THR A 129 -9.26 3.20 3.39
N MET A 130 -8.57 4.32 3.13
CA MET A 130 -8.79 5.09 1.91
C MET A 130 -8.48 4.22 0.67
N PRO A 131 -9.20 4.41 -0.46
CA PRO A 131 -9.01 3.58 -1.63
C PRO A 131 -7.55 3.51 -2.06
N THR A 132 -7.13 2.29 -2.38
CA THR A 132 -5.73 1.96 -2.71
C THR A 132 -5.13 2.96 -3.71
N GLY A 133 -3.97 3.52 -3.38
CA GLY A 133 -3.23 4.48 -4.23
C GLY A 133 -3.65 5.95 -4.10
N LEU A 134 -4.77 6.27 -3.43
CA LEU A 134 -5.20 7.66 -3.21
C LEU A 134 -4.65 8.27 -1.91
N VAL A 135 -4.20 7.45 -0.97
CA VAL A 135 -3.69 7.85 0.36
C VAL A 135 -2.55 8.87 0.27
N SER A 136 -1.65 8.74 -0.72
CA SER A 136 -0.47 9.60 -0.87
C SER A 136 -0.65 10.79 -1.82
N LEU A 137 -1.82 10.94 -2.44
CA LEU A 137 -2.09 12.01 -3.43
C LEU A 137 -2.83 13.22 -2.85
N LEU A 138 -3.24 13.13 -1.58
CA LEU A 138 -3.81 14.22 -0.79
C LEU A 138 -2.81 14.70 0.24
#